data_AF-A0A7S2R9S5-F1
#
_entry.id   AF-A0A7S2R9S5-F1
#
_cell.length_a   1.000
_cell.length_b   1.000
_cell.length_c   1.000
_cell.angle_alpha   90.00
_cell.angle_beta   90.00
_cell.angle_gamma   90.00
#
_symmetry.space_group_name_H-M   'P 1'
#
loop_
_entity.id
_entity.type
_entity.pdbx_description
1 polymer ?
#
loop_
_entity_poly.entity_id
_entity_poly.type
_entity_poly.pdbx_seq_one_letter_code
_entity_poly.pdbx_strand_id
1 'polypeptide(L)'
;RNSNAAVEGRLWSSFAWIITFPIPNKCIMRPTKDAKQAWREKVALFLIMASCSIFFVGVFGFVPLLLCKEDTVFSMQDIWLQTGENWLVVYGVIYDVKDLIYRHPGGVKGIVDFLGKDASKVFPRAPPVMLPQKCLDMEKVEAYNLNVEGPENNFTNPTCASFSDLDVLLGITCHDFAAGTQGVNKFLGDFERGLLSHTTPGLNSEGIKWIGIYDRVYDVTTYVNGIYNSQEPTV
;
A
#
# COMPACT_ATOMS: atom_id res chain seq x y z
N ARG A 1 20.08 -55.19 33.59
CA ARG A 1 18.98 -54.66 32.74
C ARG A 1 18.54 -53.34 33.37
N ASN A 2 18.91 -52.20 32.76
CA ASN A 2 18.73 -50.87 33.37
C ASN A 2 17.26 -50.59 33.67
N SER A 3 16.95 -50.24 34.92
CA SER A 3 15.61 -49.87 35.40
C SER A 3 14.99 -48.75 34.56
N ASN A 4 15.80 -47.80 34.09
CA ASN A 4 15.38 -46.66 33.27
C ASN A 4 14.74 -47.08 31.93
N ALA A 5 15.33 -48.04 31.21
CA ALA A 5 14.80 -48.51 29.93
C ALA A 5 13.42 -49.21 30.08
N ALA A 6 13.17 -49.84 31.23
CA ALA A 6 11.88 -50.44 31.53
C ALA A 6 10.79 -49.40 31.91
N VAL A 7 11.19 -48.25 32.44
CA VAL A 7 10.29 -47.13 32.73
C VAL A 7 9.92 -46.40 31.45
N GLU A 8 10.90 -46.11 30.59
CA GLU A 8 10.70 -45.48 29.27
C GLU A 8 9.77 -46.30 28.37
N GLY A 9 9.97 -47.63 28.29
CA GLY A 9 9.09 -48.50 27.51
C GLY A 9 7.63 -48.53 28.00
N ARG A 10 7.40 -48.36 29.31
CA ARG A 10 6.04 -48.25 29.89
C ARG A 10 5.38 -46.90 29.62
N LEU A 11 6.15 -45.82 29.65
CA LEU A 11 5.68 -44.48 29.30
C LEU A 11 5.26 -44.40 27.83
N TRP A 12 6.09 -44.93 26.92
CA TRP A 12 5.77 -44.99 25.49
C TRP A 12 4.54 -45.86 25.21
N SER A 13 4.45 -47.02 25.84
CA SER A 13 3.29 -47.91 25.71
C SER A 13 1.99 -47.22 26.15
N SER A 14 2.05 -46.45 27.25
CA SER A 14 0.90 -45.70 27.79
C SER A 14 0.50 -44.56 26.87
N PHE A 15 1.47 -43.83 26.33
CA PHE A 15 1.24 -42.75 25.37
C PHE A 15 0.61 -43.25 24.05
N ALA A 16 1.11 -44.36 23.51
CA ALA A 16 0.51 -44.99 22.33
C ALA A 16 -0.94 -45.40 22.58
N TRP A 17 -1.28 -45.82 23.81
CA TRP A 17 -2.65 -46.14 24.20
C TRP A 17 -3.53 -44.89 24.28
N ILE A 18 -3.01 -43.78 24.81
CA ILE A 18 -3.73 -42.49 24.87
C ILE A 18 -4.06 -41.97 23.46
N ILE A 19 -3.10 -41.98 22.53
CA ILE A 19 -3.35 -41.52 21.15
C ILE A 19 -4.34 -42.43 20.41
N THR A 20 -4.33 -43.73 20.71
CA THR A 20 -5.20 -44.73 20.07
C THR A 20 -6.41 -45.13 20.92
N PHE A 21 -6.75 -44.35 21.95
CA PHE A 21 -7.82 -44.65 22.90
C PHE A 21 -9.20 -44.86 22.22
N PRO A 22 -9.55 -44.18 21.10
CA PRO A 22 -10.86 -44.38 20.48
C PRO A 22 -11.02 -45.74 19.81
N ILE A 23 -9.94 -46.53 19.69
CA ILE A 23 -9.93 -47.83 19.01
C ILE A 23 -9.85 -48.94 20.06
N PRO A 24 -10.97 -49.64 20.36
CA PRO A 24 -10.97 -50.73 21.33
C PRO A 24 -10.19 -51.94 20.83
N ASN A 25 -9.70 -52.78 21.75
CA ASN A 25 -8.93 -53.99 21.43
C ASN A 25 -9.68 -55.02 20.55
N LYS A 26 -11.01 -54.93 20.44
CA LYS A 26 -11.83 -55.80 19.58
C LYS A 26 -11.70 -55.44 18.10
N CYS A 27 -11.44 -54.18 17.79
CA CYS A 27 -11.27 -53.68 16.42
C CYS A 27 -9.85 -53.93 15.86
N ILE A 28 -8.91 -54.33 16.72
CA ILE A 28 -7.53 -54.64 16.33
C ILE A 28 -7.45 -56.15 16.03
N MET A 29 -7.47 -56.49 14.74
CA MET A 29 -7.35 -57.86 14.22
C MET A 29 -5.92 -58.39 14.37
N ARG A 30 -5.49 -58.60 15.62
CA ARG A 30 -4.22 -59.22 16.01
C ARG A 30 -4.45 -60.23 17.14
N PRO A 31 -3.78 -61.39 17.11
CA PRO A 31 -4.09 -62.50 18.01
C PRO A 31 -3.56 -62.29 19.44
N THR A 32 -2.37 -61.68 19.61
CA THR A 32 -1.71 -61.55 20.92
C THR A 32 -1.80 -60.12 21.47
N LYS A 33 -1.72 -59.99 22.80
CA LYS A 33 -1.72 -58.68 23.49
C LYS A 33 -0.52 -57.84 23.04
N ASP A 34 0.65 -58.45 22.90
CA ASP A 34 1.88 -57.78 22.47
C ASP A 34 1.79 -57.31 21.01
N ALA A 35 1.16 -58.09 20.12
CA ALA A 35 0.94 -57.66 18.74
C ALA A 35 -0.06 -56.50 18.62
N LYS A 36 -1.07 -56.43 19.52
CA LYS A 36 -1.97 -55.27 19.60
C LYS A 36 -1.25 -54.04 20.12
N GLN A 37 -0.36 -54.20 21.10
CA GLN A 37 0.45 -53.11 21.63
C GLN A 37 1.41 -52.56 20.56
N ALA A 38 2.14 -53.42 19.86
CA ALA A 38 3.02 -53.03 18.75
C ALA A 38 2.26 -52.34 17.60
N TRP A 39 1.01 -52.74 17.35
CA TRP A 39 0.14 -52.04 16.38
C TRP A 39 -0.18 -50.62 16.84
N ARG A 40 -0.54 -50.42 18.13
CA ARG A 40 -0.83 -49.09 18.69
C ARG A 40 0.39 -48.18 18.61
N GLU A 41 1.58 -48.69 18.89
CA GLU A 41 2.83 -47.93 18.81
C GLU A 41 3.14 -47.48 17.39
N LYS A 42 2.91 -48.32 16.37
CA LYS A 42 3.07 -47.94 14.96
C LYS A 42 2.08 -46.87 14.51
N VAL A 43 0.83 -46.97 14.95
CA VAL A 43 -0.20 -45.96 14.64
C VAL A 43 0.11 -44.64 15.35
N ALA A 44 0.56 -44.69 16.61
CA ALA A 44 0.99 -43.50 17.34
C ALA A 44 2.16 -42.79 16.63
N LEU A 45 3.16 -43.54 16.17
CA LEU A 45 4.25 -42.97 15.36
C LEU A 45 3.73 -42.33 14.07
N PHE A 46 2.83 -42.99 13.35
CA PHE A 46 2.26 -42.43 12.13
C PHE A 46 1.48 -41.14 12.40
N LEU A 47 0.69 -41.08 13.46
CA LEU A 47 -0.07 -39.88 13.84
C LEU A 47 0.84 -38.74 14.29
N ILE A 48 1.95 -39.02 14.99
CA ILE A 48 2.96 -38.03 15.33
C ILE A 48 3.65 -37.49 14.07
N MET A 49 4.06 -38.38 13.15
CA MET A 49 4.68 -37.97 11.90
C MET A 49 3.73 -37.11 11.06
N ALA A 50 2.45 -37.50 10.98
CA ALA A 50 1.42 -36.72 10.29
C ALA A 50 1.14 -35.38 10.98
N SER A 51 1.05 -35.33 12.32
CA SER A 51 0.79 -34.09 13.06
C SER A 51 1.97 -33.11 12.97
N CYS A 52 3.21 -33.60 13.08
CA CYS A 52 4.41 -32.79 12.87
C CYS A 52 4.49 -32.26 11.43
N SER A 53 4.09 -33.08 10.44
CA SER A 53 4.06 -32.65 9.04
C SER A 53 3.01 -31.56 8.78
N ILE A 54 1.80 -31.72 9.33
CA ILE A 54 0.73 -30.70 9.23
C ILE A 54 1.13 -29.43 9.96
N PHE A 55 1.76 -29.52 11.14
CA PHE A 55 2.27 -28.37 11.87
C PHE A 55 3.33 -27.62 11.05
N PHE A 56 4.27 -28.34 10.43
CA PHE A 56 5.31 -27.72 9.61
C PHE A 56 4.73 -27.02 8.38
N VAL A 57 3.83 -27.68 7.64
CA VAL A 57 3.18 -27.07 6.45
C VAL A 57 2.25 -25.91 6.86
N GLY A 58 1.50 -26.05 7.96
CA GLY A 58 0.62 -25.00 8.45
C GLY A 58 1.41 -23.77 8.91
N VAL A 59 2.45 -23.97 9.72
CA VAL A 59 3.26 -22.86 10.24
C VAL A 59 4.12 -22.25 9.14
N PHE A 60 4.88 -23.02 8.37
CA PHE A 60 5.80 -22.44 7.38
C PHE A 60 5.18 -22.18 6.01
N GLY A 61 4.09 -22.85 5.67
CA GLY A 61 3.39 -22.62 4.40
C GLY A 61 2.30 -21.57 4.51
N PHE A 62 1.45 -21.67 5.55
CA PHE A 62 0.25 -20.82 5.63
C PHE A 62 0.46 -19.53 6.44
N VAL A 63 1.29 -19.55 7.50
CA VAL A 63 1.53 -18.33 8.30
C VAL A 63 2.21 -17.23 7.48
N PRO A 64 3.21 -17.48 6.63
CA PRO A 64 3.75 -16.43 5.76
C PRO A 64 2.70 -15.88 4.80
N LEU A 65 1.81 -16.72 4.25
CA LEU A 65 0.73 -16.22 3.39
C LEU A 65 -0.31 -15.38 4.15
N LEU A 66 -0.51 -15.65 5.44
CA LEU A 66 -1.41 -14.86 6.30
C LEU A 66 -0.75 -13.57 6.83
N LEU A 67 0.55 -13.59 7.11
CA LEU A 67 1.26 -12.49 7.78
C LEU A 67 2.05 -11.59 6.82
N CYS A 68 2.57 -12.13 5.72
CA CYS A 68 3.12 -11.33 4.63
C CYS A 68 1.97 -10.81 3.78
N LYS A 69 1.33 -9.75 4.27
CA LYS A 69 0.53 -8.88 3.43
C LYS A 69 1.47 -8.28 2.38
N GLU A 70 1.07 -8.30 1.12
CA GLU A 70 1.78 -7.60 0.05
C GLU A 70 2.02 -6.14 0.48
N ASP A 71 3.27 -5.70 0.44
CA ASP A 71 3.62 -4.33 0.82
C ASP A 71 3.05 -3.39 -0.23
N THR A 72 2.04 -2.59 0.13
CA THR A 72 1.40 -1.62 -0.76
C THR A 72 2.05 -0.24 -0.65
N VAL A 73 3.31 -0.18 -0.22
CA VAL A 73 4.03 1.05 0.06
C VAL A 73 5.41 0.96 -0.57
N PHE A 74 5.69 1.85 -1.51
CA PHE A 74 6.88 1.77 -2.37
C PHE A 74 7.62 3.10 -2.41
N SER A 75 8.94 3.07 -2.52
CA SER A 75 9.76 4.26 -2.79
C SER A 75 9.75 4.62 -4.28
N MET A 76 10.20 5.82 -4.65
CA MET A 76 10.34 6.22 -6.06
C MET A 76 11.27 5.29 -6.86
N GLN A 77 12.27 4.69 -6.19
CA GLN A 77 13.21 3.76 -6.82
C GLN A 77 12.54 2.43 -7.16
N ASP A 78 11.61 1.96 -6.33
CA ASP A 78 10.89 0.70 -6.53
C ASP A 78 9.99 0.73 -7.77
N ILE A 79 9.55 1.92 -8.19
CA ILE A 79 8.72 2.14 -9.38
C ILE A 79 9.43 1.65 -10.65
N TRP A 80 10.75 1.86 -10.74
CA TRP A 80 11.56 1.44 -11.90
C TRP A 80 11.94 -0.04 -11.87
N LEU A 81 11.77 -0.72 -10.73
CA LEU A 81 12.12 -2.13 -10.57
C LEU A 81 11.01 -3.08 -11.05
N GLN A 82 9.83 -2.55 -11.35
CA GLN A 82 8.67 -3.37 -11.73
C GLN A 82 8.80 -3.92 -13.15
N THR A 83 8.79 -5.24 -13.26
CA THR A 83 8.92 -5.93 -14.54
C THR A 83 7.57 -6.14 -15.20
N GLY A 84 7.37 -5.54 -16.37
CA GLY A 84 6.16 -5.75 -17.17
C GLY A 84 4.96 -4.93 -16.72
N GLU A 85 5.16 -3.95 -15.83
CA GLU A 85 4.18 -2.96 -15.40
C GLU A 85 4.68 -1.56 -15.75
N ASN A 86 3.77 -0.59 -15.86
CA ASN A 86 4.12 0.78 -16.22
C ASN A 86 3.57 1.72 -15.16
N TRP A 87 4.39 2.01 -14.14
CA TRP A 87 3.94 2.77 -12.99
C TRP A 87 4.22 4.27 -13.15
N LEU A 88 3.32 5.07 -12.60
CA LEU A 88 3.52 6.50 -12.36
C LEU A 88 2.86 6.90 -11.04
N VAL A 89 3.18 8.10 -10.54
CA VAL A 89 2.63 8.62 -9.29
C VAL A 89 1.70 9.80 -9.57
N VAL A 90 0.55 9.83 -8.88
CA VAL A 90 -0.30 11.02 -8.78
C VAL A 90 -0.72 11.19 -7.32
N TYR A 91 -0.43 12.34 -6.73
CA TYR A 91 -0.74 12.70 -5.34
C TYR A 91 -0.32 11.66 -4.29
N GLY A 92 0.88 11.09 -4.49
CA GLY A 92 1.46 10.08 -3.62
C GLY A 92 0.82 8.69 -3.74
N VAL A 93 -0.01 8.47 -4.76
CA VAL A 93 -0.59 7.16 -5.09
C VAL A 93 0.04 6.66 -6.38
N ILE A 94 0.37 5.37 -6.40
CA ILE A 94 1.02 4.68 -7.51
C ILE A 94 -0.04 4.00 -8.37
N TYR A 95 0.04 4.24 -9.68
CA TYR A 95 -0.89 3.69 -10.66
C TYR A 95 -0.14 2.90 -11.73
N ASP A 96 -0.58 1.68 -12.00
CA ASP A 96 -0.13 0.88 -13.15
C ASP A 96 -0.97 1.23 -14.38
N VAL A 97 -0.42 2.11 -15.20
CA VAL A 97 -1.09 2.66 -16.37
C VAL A 97 -0.82 1.87 -17.64
N LYS A 98 -0.25 0.65 -17.55
CA LYS A 98 0.10 -0.17 -18.72
C LYS A 98 -1.04 -0.31 -19.72
N ASP A 99 -2.23 -0.65 -19.23
CA ASP A 99 -3.42 -0.82 -20.08
C ASP A 99 -4.08 0.51 -20.45
N LEU A 100 -3.72 1.60 -19.75
CA LEU A 100 -4.24 2.94 -20.01
C LEU A 100 -3.46 3.64 -21.13
N ILE A 101 -2.17 3.35 -21.32
CA ILE A 101 -1.29 3.97 -22.33
C ILE A 101 -1.96 4.07 -23.71
N TYR A 102 -2.58 2.99 -24.18
CA TYR A 102 -3.19 2.94 -25.52
C TYR A 102 -4.65 3.41 -25.57
N ARG A 103 -5.30 3.57 -24.41
CA ARG A 103 -6.69 4.02 -24.28
C ARG A 103 -6.82 5.47 -23.85
N HIS A 104 -5.70 6.10 -23.50
CA HIS A 104 -5.67 7.47 -23.00
C HIS A 104 -6.13 8.47 -24.08
N PRO A 105 -7.17 9.28 -23.81
CA PRO A 105 -7.70 10.25 -24.78
C PRO A 105 -6.68 11.29 -25.24
N GLY A 106 -5.74 11.66 -24.38
CA GLY A 106 -4.64 12.59 -24.71
C GLY A 106 -3.48 11.95 -25.49
N GLY A 107 -3.61 10.69 -25.89
CA GLY A 107 -2.61 9.94 -26.63
C GLY A 107 -1.52 9.30 -25.76
N VAL A 108 -0.74 8.42 -26.40
CA VAL A 108 0.30 7.60 -25.77
C VAL A 108 1.42 8.43 -25.16
N LYS A 109 1.88 9.46 -25.88
CA LYS A 109 3.03 10.28 -25.49
C LYS A 109 2.83 10.96 -24.13
N GLY A 110 1.61 11.43 -23.86
CA GLY A 110 1.26 12.09 -22.61
C GLY A 110 1.39 11.21 -21.37
N ILE A 111 1.32 9.88 -21.52
CA ILE A 111 1.56 8.95 -20.40
C ILE A 111 3.02 8.51 -20.36
N VAL A 112 3.59 8.17 -21.53
CA VAL A 112 4.96 7.64 -21.61
C VAL A 112 6.00 8.61 -21.04
N ASP A 113 5.80 9.92 -21.23
CA ASP A 113 6.72 10.95 -20.72
C ASP A 113 6.76 11.02 -19.17
N PHE A 114 5.73 10.49 -18.50
CA PHE A 114 5.57 10.47 -17.05
C PHE A 114 5.79 9.11 -16.40
N LEU A 115 6.14 8.07 -17.17
CA LEU A 115 6.45 6.76 -16.60
C LEU A 115 7.64 6.86 -15.63
N GLY A 116 7.48 6.23 -14.47
CA GLY A 116 8.47 6.25 -13.40
C GLY A 116 8.65 7.60 -12.71
N LYS A 117 7.72 8.55 -12.93
CA LYS A 117 7.77 9.92 -12.39
C LYS A 117 6.48 10.28 -11.67
N ASP A 118 6.54 11.41 -10.97
CA ASP A 118 5.36 12.06 -10.42
C ASP A 118 4.67 12.93 -11.48
N ALA A 119 3.45 12.53 -11.84
CA ALA A 119 2.57 13.23 -12.76
C ALA A 119 1.58 14.18 -12.05
N SER A 120 1.68 14.37 -10.73
CA SER A 120 0.80 15.25 -9.97
C SER A 120 0.66 16.65 -10.55
N LYS A 121 1.70 17.17 -11.23
CA LYS A 121 1.65 18.50 -11.85
C LYS A 121 0.57 18.66 -12.92
N VAL A 122 0.21 17.58 -13.65
CA VAL A 122 -0.80 17.64 -14.72
C VAL A 122 -2.22 17.46 -14.25
N PHE A 123 -2.40 17.13 -12.97
CA PHE A 123 -3.71 17.02 -12.32
C PHE A 123 -3.86 18.19 -11.35
N PRO A 124 -4.74 19.16 -11.62
CA PRO A 124 -4.92 20.30 -10.73
C PRO A 124 -5.59 19.87 -9.42
N ARG A 125 -5.40 20.66 -8.36
CA ARG A 125 -6.14 20.46 -7.11
C ARG A 125 -7.57 20.96 -7.26
N ALA A 126 -8.46 20.47 -6.39
CA ALA A 126 -9.81 21.00 -6.32
C ALA A 126 -9.75 22.49 -5.95
N PRO A 127 -10.52 23.35 -6.65
CA PRO A 127 -10.51 24.78 -6.38
C PRO A 127 -11.13 25.07 -5.00
N PRO A 128 -10.71 26.16 -4.31
CA PRO A 128 -11.19 26.50 -2.98
C PRO A 128 -12.71 26.55 -2.85
N VAL A 129 -13.45 26.93 -3.89
CA VAL A 129 -14.93 26.96 -3.89
C VAL A 129 -15.58 25.60 -3.53
N MET A 130 -14.87 24.49 -3.71
CA MET A 130 -15.34 23.14 -3.38
C MET A 130 -15.26 22.81 -1.87
N LEU A 131 -14.66 23.69 -1.07
CA LEU A 131 -14.56 23.49 0.37
C LEU A 131 -15.95 23.60 1.05
N PRO A 132 -16.17 22.89 2.16
CA PRO A 132 -17.38 23.08 2.95
C PRO A 132 -17.54 24.54 3.39
N GLN A 133 -18.78 25.04 3.43
CA GLN A 133 -19.06 26.45 3.80
C GLN A 133 -18.42 26.89 5.13
N LYS A 134 -18.28 25.99 6.11
CA LYS A 134 -17.61 26.30 7.39
C LYS A 134 -16.13 26.69 7.24
N CYS A 135 -15.51 26.33 6.12
CA CYS A 135 -14.11 26.61 5.81
C CYS A 135 -13.97 27.79 4.85
N LEU A 136 -15.09 28.35 4.37
CA LEU A 136 -15.13 29.46 3.43
C LEU A 136 -15.53 30.74 4.16
N ASP A 137 -14.67 31.74 4.07
CA ASP A 137 -14.94 33.10 4.52
C ASP A 137 -15.49 33.89 3.32
N MET A 138 -16.80 33.78 3.07
CA MET A 138 -17.43 34.38 1.89
C MET A 138 -17.34 35.91 1.89
N GLU A 139 -17.25 36.53 3.07
CA GLU A 139 -17.07 37.98 3.20
C GLU A 139 -15.72 38.40 2.59
N LYS A 140 -14.63 37.67 2.89
CA LYS A 140 -13.32 37.92 2.25
C LYS A 140 -13.34 37.59 0.77
N VAL A 141 -14.01 36.50 0.38
CA VAL A 141 -14.09 36.12 -1.03
C VAL A 141 -14.69 37.25 -1.86
N GLU A 142 -15.77 37.86 -1.38
CA GLU A 142 -16.38 39.01 -2.05
C GLU A 142 -15.53 40.28 -1.93
N ALA A 143 -15.00 40.59 -0.74
CA ALA A 143 -14.21 41.80 -0.50
C ALA A 143 -12.94 41.88 -1.37
N TYR A 144 -12.33 40.74 -1.67
CA TYR A 144 -11.13 40.65 -2.52
C TYR A 144 -11.43 40.21 -3.96
N ASN A 145 -12.70 40.14 -4.37
CA ASN A 145 -13.14 39.66 -5.69
C ASN A 145 -12.58 38.28 -6.06
N LEU A 146 -12.39 37.40 -5.07
CA LEU A 146 -11.87 36.04 -5.28
C LEU A 146 -12.91 35.14 -5.97
N ASN A 147 -14.18 35.52 -6.06
CA ASN A 147 -15.18 34.78 -6.84
C ASN A 147 -15.25 35.20 -8.32
N VAL A 148 -14.48 36.21 -8.74
CA VAL A 148 -14.50 36.73 -10.11
C VAL A 148 -13.35 36.14 -10.92
N GLU A 149 -13.66 35.39 -11.98
CA GLU A 149 -12.63 34.77 -12.82
C GLU A 149 -11.67 35.83 -13.39
N GLY A 150 -10.38 35.60 -13.17
CA GLY A 150 -9.31 36.49 -13.58
C GLY A 150 -8.01 35.72 -13.77
N PRO A 151 -7.01 36.31 -14.44
CA PRO A 151 -5.76 35.62 -14.78
C PRO A 151 -5.00 35.10 -13.56
N GLU A 152 -5.14 35.77 -12.42
CA GLU A 152 -4.49 35.43 -11.14
C GLU A 152 -5.43 34.73 -10.15
N ASN A 153 -6.71 34.55 -10.51
CA ASN A 153 -7.72 34.03 -9.60
C ASN A 153 -8.12 32.59 -9.97
N ASN A 154 -7.77 31.63 -9.11
CA ASN A 154 -8.05 30.21 -9.25
C ASN A 154 -9.08 29.68 -8.24
N PHE A 155 -9.89 30.57 -7.65
CA PHE A 155 -10.83 30.21 -6.60
C PHE A 155 -11.97 29.30 -7.09
N THR A 156 -12.43 29.52 -8.32
CA THR A 156 -13.63 28.89 -8.89
C THR A 156 -13.29 27.67 -9.76
N ASN A 157 -12.27 27.79 -10.61
CA ASN A 157 -11.89 26.78 -11.59
C ASN A 157 -10.55 26.12 -11.22
N PRO A 158 -10.41 24.79 -11.37
CA PRO A 158 -9.14 24.11 -11.15
C PRO A 158 -8.13 24.51 -12.22
N THR A 159 -6.92 24.87 -11.80
CA THR A 159 -5.82 25.25 -12.70
C THR A 159 -4.53 24.53 -12.34
N CYS A 160 -3.72 24.18 -13.35
CA CYS A 160 -2.39 23.60 -13.15
C CYS A 160 -1.38 24.70 -12.81
N ALA A 161 -1.50 25.28 -11.62
CA ALA A 161 -0.62 26.37 -11.15
C ALA A 161 0.86 25.97 -11.03
N SER A 162 1.18 24.68 -11.11
CA SER A 162 2.55 24.14 -11.10
C SER A 162 3.18 24.03 -12.49
N PHE A 163 2.49 24.43 -13.56
CA PHE A 163 3.06 24.46 -14.90
C PHE A 163 4.08 25.60 -15.05
N SER A 164 5.24 25.26 -15.59
CA SER A 164 6.24 26.24 -16.04
C SER A 164 5.90 26.77 -17.44
N ASP A 165 6.51 27.90 -17.82
CA ASP A 165 6.42 28.43 -19.20
C ASP A 165 6.81 27.39 -20.25
N LEU A 166 7.77 26.53 -19.90
CA LEU A 166 8.20 25.42 -20.76
C LEU A 166 7.12 24.35 -20.89
N ASP A 167 6.40 24.00 -19.81
CA ASP A 167 5.31 23.03 -19.87
C ASP A 167 4.18 23.53 -20.77
N VAL A 168 3.85 24.82 -20.69
CA VAL A 168 2.86 25.47 -21.56
C VAL A 168 3.33 25.47 -23.01
N LEU A 169 4.61 25.83 -23.25
CA LEU A 169 5.20 25.84 -24.59
C LEU A 169 5.24 24.44 -25.24
N LEU A 170 5.50 23.40 -24.44
CA LEU A 170 5.48 22.00 -24.86
C LEU A 170 4.05 21.47 -25.09
N GLY A 171 3.02 22.25 -24.79
CA GLY A 171 1.62 21.87 -24.96
C GLY A 171 1.20 20.76 -24.01
N ILE A 172 1.80 20.67 -22.82
CA ILE A 172 1.39 19.69 -21.81
C ILE A 172 -0.06 19.99 -21.41
N THR A 173 -0.90 18.95 -21.41
CA THR A 173 -2.32 19.09 -21.13
C THR A 173 -2.60 19.06 -19.62
N CYS A 174 -3.35 20.02 -19.11
CA CYS A 174 -3.88 20.04 -17.74
C CYS A 174 -5.20 19.27 -17.67
N HIS A 175 -5.36 18.40 -16.67
CA HIS A 175 -6.56 17.56 -16.49
C HIS A 175 -7.55 18.22 -15.52
N ASP A 176 -8.04 19.41 -15.87
CA ASP A 176 -9.05 20.18 -15.11
C ASP A 176 -10.30 19.36 -14.73
N PHE A 177 -10.74 18.46 -15.59
CA PHE A 177 -11.87 17.56 -15.37
C PHE A 177 -11.64 16.51 -14.26
N ALA A 178 -10.38 16.24 -13.90
CA ALA A 178 -9.97 15.25 -12.90
C ALA A 178 -9.35 15.93 -11.67
N ALA A 179 -9.86 17.10 -11.29
CA ALA A 179 -9.30 17.90 -10.21
C ALA A 179 -9.40 17.23 -8.82
N GLY A 180 -8.30 17.31 -8.07
CA GLY A 180 -8.18 16.77 -6.72
C GLY A 180 -8.13 15.24 -6.66
N THR A 181 -7.92 14.69 -5.47
CA THR A 181 -7.74 13.25 -5.27
C THR A 181 -8.98 12.44 -5.64
N GLN A 182 -10.19 12.95 -5.37
CA GLN A 182 -11.44 12.29 -5.77
C GLN A 182 -11.63 12.29 -7.29
N GLY A 183 -11.29 13.41 -7.96
CA GLY A 183 -11.36 13.53 -9.41
C GLY A 183 -10.40 12.56 -10.09
N VAL A 184 -9.14 12.51 -9.64
CA VAL A 184 -8.15 11.54 -10.11
C VAL A 184 -8.61 10.11 -9.86
N ASN A 185 -9.07 9.79 -8.64
CA ASN A 185 -9.49 8.44 -8.28
C ASN A 185 -10.67 7.94 -9.12
N LYS A 186 -11.54 8.83 -9.61
CA LYS A 186 -12.63 8.48 -10.52
C LYS A 186 -12.14 7.89 -11.85
N PHE A 187 -10.96 8.30 -12.34
CA PHE A 187 -10.43 7.87 -13.62
C PHE A 187 -9.26 6.88 -13.50
N LEU A 188 -8.46 7.01 -12.43
CA LEU A 188 -7.27 6.19 -12.21
C LEU A 188 -7.45 5.13 -11.13
N GLY A 189 -8.54 5.14 -10.36
CA GLY A 189 -8.72 4.24 -9.20
C GLY A 189 -8.61 2.75 -9.54
N ASP A 190 -9.08 2.33 -10.71
CA ASP A 190 -8.97 0.93 -11.16
C ASP A 190 -7.52 0.50 -11.44
N PHE A 191 -6.60 1.45 -11.57
CA PHE A 191 -5.18 1.22 -11.84
C PHE A 191 -4.31 1.38 -10.58
N GLU A 192 -4.90 1.64 -9.41
CA GLU A 192 -4.16 1.83 -8.16
C GLU A 192 -3.39 0.56 -7.75
N ARG A 193 -2.11 0.73 -7.40
CA ARG A 193 -1.24 -0.35 -6.92
C ARG A 193 -0.73 -0.15 -5.50
N GLY A 194 -0.56 1.09 -5.06
CA GLY A 194 -0.05 1.36 -3.73
C GLY A 194 0.22 2.84 -3.46
N LEU A 195 0.91 3.11 -2.35
CA LEU A 195 1.23 4.44 -1.88
C LEU A 195 2.73 4.70 -2.01
N LEU A 196 3.07 5.94 -2.36
CA LEU A 196 4.45 6.41 -2.39
C LEU A 196 4.94 6.69 -0.96
N SER A 197 6.07 6.09 -0.61
CA SER A 197 6.79 6.28 0.64
C SER A 197 7.79 7.42 0.50
N HIS A 198 7.85 8.25 1.55
CA HIS A 198 8.88 9.26 1.74
C HIS A 198 9.56 9.05 3.09
N THR A 199 10.85 9.38 3.14
CA THR A 199 11.62 9.35 4.39
C THR A 199 11.95 10.77 4.83
N THR A 200 11.90 11.02 6.14
CA THR A 200 12.26 12.33 6.71
C THR A 200 13.64 12.82 6.27
N PRO A 201 14.71 11.98 6.26
CA PRO A 201 16.01 12.41 5.75
C PRO A 201 15.97 12.81 4.27
N GLY A 202 15.22 12.07 3.44
CA GLY A 202 15.07 12.39 2.01
C GLY A 202 14.42 13.75 1.79
N LEU A 203 13.26 13.98 2.41
CA LEU A 203 12.52 15.25 2.30
C LEU A 203 13.37 16.45 2.76
N ASN A 204 14.10 16.28 3.87
CA ASN A 204 14.96 17.34 4.39
C ASN A 204 16.17 17.61 3.50
N SER A 205 16.74 16.57 2.86
CA SER A 205 17.87 16.71 1.94
C SER A 205 17.49 17.44 0.65
N GLU A 206 16.24 17.31 0.21
CA GLU A 206 15.68 18.01 -0.95
C GLU A 206 15.31 19.47 -0.62
N GLY A 207 15.41 19.88 0.65
CA GLY A 207 15.06 21.24 1.09
C GLY A 207 13.56 21.51 1.16
N ILE A 208 12.73 20.47 1.03
CA ILE A 208 11.27 20.58 1.03
C ILE A 208 10.79 20.96 2.43
N LYS A 209 9.91 21.96 2.52
CA LYS A 209 9.15 22.25 3.75
C LYS A 209 7.89 21.40 3.72
N TRP A 210 7.74 20.51 4.69
CA TRP A 210 6.66 19.54 4.70
C TRP A 210 5.93 19.51 6.03
N ILE A 211 4.68 19.07 5.99
CA ILE A 211 3.89 18.74 7.18
C ILE A 211 3.32 17.33 7.03
N GLY A 212 3.26 16.58 8.13
CA GLY A 212 2.57 15.31 8.20
C GLY A 212 1.15 15.51 8.71
N ILE A 213 0.16 15.02 7.98
CA ILE A 213 -1.23 14.95 8.45
C ILE A 213 -1.68 13.50 8.32
N TYR A 214 -1.89 12.84 9.45
CA TYR A 214 -2.07 11.38 9.53
C TYR A 214 -0.92 10.67 8.82
N ASP A 215 -1.25 9.79 7.86
CA ASP A 215 -0.29 8.95 7.14
C ASP A 215 0.21 9.60 5.84
N ARG A 216 -0.11 10.88 5.61
CA ARG A 216 0.27 11.61 4.39
C ARG A 216 1.21 12.77 4.69
N VAL A 217 2.15 12.98 3.78
CA VAL A 217 3.07 14.11 3.80
C VAL A 217 2.63 15.11 2.74
N TYR A 218 2.64 16.39 3.11
CA TYR A 218 2.26 17.49 2.22
C TYR A 218 3.44 18.44 2.07
N ASP A 219 3.84 18.68 0.83
CA ASP A 219 4.75 19.77 0.48
C ASP A 219 4.03 21.12 0.65
N VAL A 220 4.56 21.93 1.57
CA VAL A 220 4.10 23.28 1.89
C VAL A 220 5.18 24.33 1.57
N THR A 221 6.19 23.98 0.79
CA THR A 221 7.32 24.85 0.43
C THR A 221 6.85 26.15 -0.19
N THR A 222 5.97 26.08 -1.19
CA THR A 222 5.40 27.29 -1.84
C THR A 222 4.64 28.17 -0.86
N TYR A 223 3.85 27.57 0.03
CA TYR A 223 3.06 28.30 1.02
C TYR A 223 3.96 29.02 2.04
N VAL A 224 4.94 28.30 2.59
CA VAL A 224 5.90 28.83 3.56
C VAL A 224 6.76 29.93 2.94
N ASN A 225 7.24 29.73 1.71
CA ASN A 225 8.01 30.75 0.98
C ASN A 225 7.16 31.99 0.68
N GLY A 226 5.89 31.82 0.33
CA GLY A 226 4.96 32.92 0.12
C GLY A 226 4.79 33.79 1.37
N ILE A 227 4.73 33.18 2.55
CA ILE A 227 4.70 33.91 3.83
C ILE A 227 5.99 34.70 4.02
N TYR A 228 7.16 34.07 3.88
CA TYR A 228 8.44 34.75 4.06
C TYR A 228 8.64 35.91 3.09
N ASN A 229 8.24 35.74 1.83
CA ASN A 229 8.34 36.79 0.81
C ASN A 229 7.36 37.95 1.05
N SER A 230 6.27 37.70 1.78
CA SER A 230 5.27 38.72 2.13
C SER A 230 5.54 39.40 3.47
N GLN A 231 6.50 38.91 4.26
CA GLN A 231 6.95 39.58 5.47
C GLN A 231 7.86 40.75 5.08
N GLU A 232 7.51 41.97 5.50
CA GLU A 232 8.42 43.10 5.38
C GLU A 232 9.75 42.76 6.08
N PRO A 233 10.91 43.16 5.52
CA PRO A 233 12.19 42.89 6.15
C PRO A 233 12.18 43.48 7.55
N THR A 234 12.37 42.63 8.56
CA THR A 234 12.53 43.07 9.95
C THR A 234 13.76 43.96 10.02
N VAL A 235 13.54 45.27 10.24
CA VAL A 235 14.58 46.29 10.48
C VAL A 235 15.37 45.97 11.74
#